data_AF-A0A925AM95-F1
#
_entry.id   AF-A0A925AM95-F1
#
_cell.length_a   1.000
_cell.length_b   1.000
_cell.length_c   1.000
_cell.angle_alpha   90.00
_cell.angle_beta   90.00
_cell.angle_gamma   90.00
#
_symmetry.space_group_name_H-M   'P 1'
#
loop_
_entity.id
_entity.type
_entity.pdbx_description
1 polymer ?
#
loop_
_entity_poly.entity_id
_entity_poly.type
_entity_poly.pdbx_seq_one_letter_code
_entity_poly.pdbx_strand_id
1 'polypeptide(L)'
;MRTEVHVHGTVVLVEGVSIGQIEGALRPWLDYLDVASIKEARSLEQDESGIVFDRKRFLLEICWTGDVGRNFQGVLGDALAGLGPLAEEASTVEITYFHDKGDEVQLMFVGPTPQAIHDMQRRLMVEEVSNLLGRQFGAEDVSQVAALINKLFAEDWQRKQAAGETGLASATQPHTRPKQLH
;
A
#
# COMPACT_ATOMS: atom_id res chain seq x y z
N MET A 1 -11.25 -15.13 15.61
CA MET A 1 -9.83 -15.50 15.48
C MET A 1 -9.08 -14.20 15.26
N ARG A 2 -8.06 -13.95 16.09
CA ARG A 2 -7.11 -12.85 15.87
C ARG A 2 -5.95 -13.41 15.04
N THR A 3 -5.41 -12.59 14.17
CA THR A 3 -4.28 -12.89 13.29
C THR A 3 -3.28 -11.76 13.48
N GLU A 4 -2.03 -12.11 13.72
CA GLU A 4 -0.97 -11.12 13.77
C GLU A 4 -0.67 -10.61 12.36
N VAL A 5 -0.52 -9.30 12.22
CA VAL A 5 -0.23 -8.66 10.95
C VAL A 5 0.88 -7.64 11.14
N HIS A 6 1.79 -7.58 10.17
CA HIS A 6 2.74 -6.49 10.01
C HIS A 6 2.30 -5.59 8.87
N VAL A 7 2.23 -4.28 9.10
CA VAL A 7 1.98 -3.26 8.09
C VAL A 7 3.25 -2.44 7.92
N HIS A 8 3.75 -2.42 6.69
CA HIS A 8 4.96 -1.71 6.32
C HIS A 8 4.71 -0.77 5.15
N GLY A 9 5.17 0.47 5.25
CA GLY A 9 5.06 1.40 4.14
C GLY A 9 5.67 2.75 4.45
N THR A 10 5.92 3.50 3.39
CA THR A 10 6.39 4.88 3.48
C THR A 10 5.57 5.72 2.53
N VAL A 11 5.00 6.83 3.02
CA VAL A 11 4.17 7.74 2.23
C VAL A 11 4.80 9.13 2.28
N VAL A 12 5.21 9.61 1.10
CA VAL A 12 5.62 11.01 0.94
C VAL A 12 4.36 11.87 0.92
N LEU A 13 4.30 12.84 1.83
CA LEU A 13 3.15 13.72 2.02
C LEU A 13 3.43 15.09 1.39
N VAL A 14 2.35 15.74 0.96
CA VAL A 14 2.41 17.12 0.45
C VAL A 14 2.96 18.05 1.53
N GLU A 15 3.82 18.99 1.13
CA GLU A 15 4.35 20.01 2.03
C GLU A 15 3.22 20.79 2.73
N GLY A 16 3.35 20.96 4.04
CA GLY A 16 2.37 21.65 4.88
C GLY A 16 1.30 20.74 5.51
N VAL A 17 1.25 19.45 5.16
CA VAL A 17 0.38 18.47 5.84
C VAL A 17 0.69 18.45 7.34
N SER A 18 -0.36 18.58 8.14
CA SER A 18 -0.30 18.58 9.60
C SER A 18 -0.58 17.19 10.19
N ILE A 19 -0.09 16.95 11.40
CA ILE A 19 -0.38 15.70 12.14
C ILE A 19 -1.88 15.46 12.31
N GLY A 20 -2.67 16.51 12.53
CA GLY A 20 -4.13 16.38 12.68
C GLY A 20 -4.83 15.94 11.40
N GLN A 21 -4.31 16.31 10.22
CA GLN A 21 -4.82 15.80 8.95
C GLN A 21 -4.49 14.31 8.78
N ILE A 22 -3.27 13.90 9.16
CA ILE A 22 -2.86 12.49 9.12
C ILE A 22 -3.71 11.65 10.08
N GLU A 23 -3.86 12.08 11.33
CA GLU A 23 -4.69 11.38 12.32
C GLU A 23 -6.18 11.36 11.93
N GLY A 24 -6.67 12.42 11.29
CA GLY A 24 -8.01 12.45 10.72
C GLY A 24 -8.18 11.45 9.57
N ALA A 25 -7.19 11.35 8.67
CA ALA A 25 -7.18 10.37 7.59
C ALA A 25 -7.09 8.92 8.10
N LEU A 26 -6.26 8.68 9.12
CA LEU A 26 -6.07 7.36 9.74
C LEU A 26 -7.12 7.02 10.80
N ARG A 27 -8.14 7.87 11.00
CA ARG A 27 -9.16 7.67 12.03
C ARG A 27 -9.82 6.28 12.00
N PRO A 28 -10.17 5.68 10.85
CA PRO A 28 -10.70 4.32 10.83
C PRO A 28 -9.78 3.31 11.52
N TRP A 29 -8.47 3.40 11.28
CA TRP A 29 -7.47 2.51 11.90
C TRP A 29 -7.27 2.84 13.38
N LEU A 30 -7.21 4.12 13.75
CA LEU A 30 -7.07 4.52 15.16
C LEU A 30 -8.29 4.13 16.01
N ASP A 31 -9.51 4.25 15.48
CA ASP A 31 -10.74 3.78 16.13
C ASP A 31 -10.75 2.27 16.28
N TYR A 32 -10.28 1.55 15.26
CA TYR A 32 -10.18 0.10 15.31
C TYR A 32 -9.23 -0.40 16.41
N LEU A 33 -8.15 0.33 16.65
CA LEU A 33 -7.18 0.05 17.71
C LEU A 33 -7.58 0.60 19.09
N ASP A 34 -8.68 1.36 19.18
CA ASP A 34 -9.13 2.07 20.39
C ASP A 34 -8.07 3.03 20.96
N VAL A 35 -7.44 3.80 20.06
CA VAL A 35 -6.40 4.79 20.41
C VAL A 35 -6.73 6.19 19.88
N ALA A 36 -6.27 7.22 20.59
CA ALA A 36 -6.57 8.61 20.20
C ALA A 36 -5.64 9.13 19.10
N SER A 37 -4.39 8.67 19.08
CA SER A 37 -3.32 9.25 18.25
C SER A 37 -2.41 8.17 17.64
N ILE A 38 -1.66 8.51 16.58
CA ILE A 38 -0.69 7.55 15.99
C ILE A 38 0.44 7.19 16.98
N LYS A 39 0.69 8.03 17.98
CA LYS A 39 1.69 7.75 19.04
C LYS A 39 1.26 6.66 20.01
N GLU A 40 -0.04 6.45 20.14
CA GLU A 40 -0.63 5.41 21.00
C GLU A 40 -0.77 4.07 20.26
N ALA A 41 -0.75 4.07 18.92
CA ALA A 41 -0.70 2.89 18.07
C ALA A 41 0.70 2.23 18.10
N ARG A 42 1.09 1.72 19.28
CA ARG A 42 2.36 1.01 19.46
C ARG A 42 2.34 -0.34 18.76
N SER A 43 3.48 -0.72 18.17
CA SER A 43 3.66 -2.07 17.66
C SER A 43 3.83 -3.07 18.81
N LEU A 44 3.41 -4.31 18.58
CA LEU A 44 3.74 -5.45 19.46
C LEU A 44 5.23 -5.77 19.44
N GLU A 45 5.90 -5.55 18.31
CA GLU A 45 7.34 -5.73 18.14
C GLU A 45 8.10 -4.48 18.61
N GLN A 46 9.01 -4.66 19.58
CA GLN A 46 9.63 -3.53 20.30
C GLN A 46 10.64 -2.75 19.46
N ASP A 47 11.24 -3.38 18.45
CA ASP A 47 12.24 -2.78 17.57
C ASP A 47 11.60 -1.96 16.43
N GLU A 48 10.27 -2.04 16.28
CA GLU A 48 9.55 -1.31 15.25
C GLU A 48 9.22 0.13 15.68
N SER A 49 9.29 1.06 14.72
CA SER A 49 9.02 2.47 14.96
C SER A 49 7.55 2.79 15.21
N GLY A 50 6.62 1.89 14.86
CA GLY A 50 5.20 2.16 14.81
C GLY A 50 4.83 3.07 13.64
N ILE A 51 3.85 3.95 13.85
CA ILE A 51 3.41 4.95 12.87
C ILE A 51 4.06 6.30 13.22
N VAL A 52 4.97 6.77 12.37
CA VAL A 52 5.80 7.96 12.64
C VAL A 52 5.67 8.98 11.53
N PHE A 53 5.34 10.22 11.91
CA PHE A 53 5.36 11.36 10.99
C PHE A 53 6.61 12.21 11.19
N ASP A 54 7.52 12.19 10.21
CA ASP A 54 8.62 13.14 10.11
C ASP A 54 8.14 14.43 9.44
N ARG A 55 7.85 15.44 10.26
CA ARG A 55 7.41 16.75 9.80
C ARG A 55 8.44 17.50 8.95
N LYS A 56 9.75 17.25 9.13
CA LYS A 56 10.79 17.96 8.36
C LYS A 56 10.90 17.41 6.96
N ARG A 57 10.67 16.11 6.79
CA ARG A 57 10.73 15.40 5.51
C ARG A 57 9.36 15.22 4.87
N PHE A 58 8.28 15.60 5.56
CA PHE A 58 6.90 15.29 5.20
C PHE A 58 6.71 13.81 4.86
N LEU A 59 7.24 12.94 5.72
CA LEU A 59 7.27 11.50 5.50
C LEU A 59 6.45 10.81 6.59
N LEU A 60 5.48 9.98 6.18
CA LEU A 60 4.80 9.06 7.08
C LEU A 60 5.41 7.67 6.91
N GLU A 61 6.10 7.21 7.93
CA GLU A 61 6.69 5.86 8.01
C GLU A 61 5.75 4.97 8.83
N ILE A 62 5.45 3.79 8.30
CA ILE A 62 4.61 2.77 8.92
C ILE A 62 5.45 1.51 9.04
N CYS A 63 5.66 1.07 10.26
CA CYS A 63 6.26 -0.22 10.59
C CYS A 63 5.56 -0.68 11.87
N TRP A 64 4.45 -1.39 11.72
CA TRP A 64 3.54 -1.70 12.82
C TRP A 64 3.07 -3.14 12.77
N THR A 65 3.25 -3.87 13.87
CA THR A 65 2.79 -5.22 14.09
C THR A 65 1.69 -5.24 15.16
N GLY A 66 0.60 -5.97 14.90
CA GLY A 66 -0.48 -6.12 15.86
C GLY A 66 -1.46 -7.25 15.59
N ASP A 67 -2.25 -7.57 16.61
CA ASP A 67 -3.33 -8.55 16.55
C ASP A 67 -4.59 -7.97 15.91
N VAL A 68 -4.98 -8.50 14.75
CA VAL A 68 -6.13 -8.01 14.00
C VAL A 68 -7.22 -9.06 13.78
N GLY A 69 -8.42 -8.60 13.49
CA GLY A 69 -9.62 -9.42 13.25
C GLY A 69 -10.14 -9.26 11.82
N ARG A 70 -11.31 -9.87 11.56
CA ARG A 70 -11.89 -10.07 10.22
C ARG A 70 -12.11 -8.80 9.36
N ASN A 71 -12.18 -7.61 9.96
CA ASN A 71 -12.49 -6.37 9.24
C ASN A 71 -11.27 -5.48 9.00
N PHE A 72 -10.09 -5.88 9.46
CA PHE A 72 -8.89 -5.04 9.44
C PHE A 72 -8.51 -4.57 8.03
N GLN A 73 -8.63 -5.45 7.04
CA GLN A 73 -8.32 -5.12 5.64
C GLN A 73 -9.18 -3.95 5.12
N GLY A 74 -10.48 -3.94 5.45
CA GLY A 74 -11.38 -2.84 5.07
C GLY A 74 -11.05 -1.56 5.83
N VAL A 75 -10.80 -1.67 7.14
CA VAL A 75 -10.39 -0.55 7.99
C VAL A 75 -9.11 0.12 7.48
N LEU A 76 -8.10 -0.67 7.13
CA LEU A 76 -6.84 -0.17 6.59
C LEU A 76 -7.08 0.45 5.20
N GLY A 77 -7.89 -0.18 4.35
CA GLY A 77 -8.27 0.37 3.05
C GLY A 77 -8.94 1.74 3.15
N ASP A 78 -9.85 1.94 4.10
CA ASP A 78 -10.52 3.22 4.36
C ASP A 78 -9.53 4.28 4.87
N ALA A 79 -8.62 3.89 5.79
CA ALA A 79 -7.58 4.77 6.30
C ALA A 79 -6.60 5.21 5.19
N LEU A 80 -6.17 4.29 4.33
CA LEU A 80 -5.30 4.60 3.18
C LEU A 80 -6.02 5.44 2.12
N ALA A 81 -7.31 5.21 1.89
CA ALA A 81 -8.12 6.05 1.00
C ALA A 81 -8.24 7.49 1.55
N GLY A 82 -8.41 7.65 2.88
CA GLY A 82 -8.39 8.96 3.55
C GLY A 82 -7.01 9.64 3.50
N LEU A 83 -5.93 8.86 3.53
CA LEU A 83 -4.55 9.34 3.46
C LEU A 83 -4.18 9.77 2.03
N GLY A 84 -4.76 9.14 1.01
CA GLY A 84 -4.47 9.38 -0.41
C GLY A 84 -4.36 10.86 -0.81
N PRO A 85 -5.37 11.71 -0.54
CA PRO A 85 -5.33 13.14 -0.85
C PRO A 85 -4.21 13.93 -0.17
N LEU A 86 -3.58 13.38 0.88
CA LEU A 86 -2.45 14.00 1.58
C LEU A 86 -1.09 13.56 1.01
N ALA A 87 -1.07 12.50 0.19
CA ALA A 87 0.14 11.97 -0.42
C ALA A 87 0.58 12.82 -1.62
N GLU A 88 1.88 13.08 -1.73
CA GLU A 88 2.48 13.79 -2.87
C GLU A 88 2.50 12.91 -4.12
N GLU A 89 2.81 11.63 -3.94
CA GLU A 89 2.80 10.62 -4.98
C GLU A 89 2.16 9.32 -4.47
N ALA A 90 1.85 8.41 -5.40
CA ALA A 90 1.38 7.10 -4.99
C ALA A 90 2.52 6.31 -4.33
N SER A 91 2.18 5.47 -3.35
CA SER A 91 3.11 4.64 -2.59
C SER A 91 2.47 3.29 -2.30
N THR A 92 3.31 2.29 -2.07
CA THR A 92 2.89 0.93 -1.72
C THR A 92 2.93 0.76 -0.21
N VAL A 93 1.92 0.06 0.32
CA VAL A 93 1.86 -0.40 1.71
C VAL A 93 1.77 -1.93 1.66
N GLU A 94 2.75 -2.60 2.23
CA GLU A 94 2.80 -4.05 2.36
C GLU A 94 2.13 -4.50 3.66
N ILE A 95 1.35 -5.56 3.59
CA ILE A 95 0.67 -6.18 4.71
C ILE A 95 1.05 -7.66 4.74
N THR A 96 1.71 -8.09 5.80
CA THR A 96 2.07 -9.49 6.03
C THR A 96 1.21 -10.07 7.13
N TYR A 97 0.36 -11.04 6.81
CA TYR A 97 -0.41 -11.81 7.77
C TYR A 97 0.36 -13.06 8.20
N PHE A 98 0.63 -13.19 9.49
CA PHE A 98 1.35 -14.35 10.03
C PHE A 98 0.37 -15.48 10.34
N HIS A 99 0.67 -16.67 9.83
CA HIS A 99 -0.14 -17.87 10.01
C HIS A 99 0.76 -19.09 10.28
N ASP A 100 0.28 -20.06 11.06
CA ASP A 100 1.00 -21.31 11.33
C ASP A 100 1.39 -22.10 10.08
N LYS A 101 0.65 -21.89 8.97
CA LYS A 101 0.85 -22.59 7.69
C LYS A 101 1.69 -21.80 6.68
N GLY A 102 2.24 -20.66 7.09
CA GLY A 102 3.03 -19.75 6.26
C GLY A 102 2.34 -18.41 6.05
N ASP A 103 3.16 -17.36 5.94
CA ASP A 103 2.69 -15.98 5.88
C ASP A 103 2.09 -15.62 4.53
N GLU A 104 1.05 -14.78 4.54
CA GLU A 104 0.44 -14.20 3.36
C GLU A 104 0.84 -12.73 3.23
N VAL A 105 1.32 -12.31 2.05
CA VAL A 105 1.67 -10.92 1.75
C VAL A 105 0.65 -10.31 0.80
N GLN A 106 0.15 -9.14 1.18
CA GLN A 106 -0.76 -8.33 0.38
C GLN A 106 -0.16 -6.93 0.16
N LEU A 107 -0.43 -6.35 -1.00
CA LEU A 107 -0.04 -4.97 -1.32
C LEU A 107 -1.29 -4.11 -1.42
N MET A 108 -1.35 -3.04 -0.64
CA MET A 108 -2.27 -1.93 -0.82
C MET A 108 -1.52 -0.72 -1.36
N PHE A 109 -2.27 0.20 -1.96
CA PHE A 109 -1.70 1.41 -2.55
C PHE A 109 -2.40 2.63 -1.96
N VAL A 110 -1.63 3.67 -1.71
CA VAL A 110 -2.10 5.00 -1.30
C VAL A 110 -1.62 5.99 -2.34
N GLY A 111 -2.42 7.01 -2.66
CA GLY A 111 -2.00 8.04 -3.60
C GLY A 111 -3.04 9.13 -3.81
N PRO A 112 -2.64 10.28 -4.38
CA PRO A 112 -3.49 11.45 -4.52
C PRO A 112 -4.67 11.24 -5.46
N THR A 113 -4.51 10.36 -6.45
CA THR A 113 -5.57 10.03 -7.40
C THR A 113 -5.58 8.53 -7.74
N PRO A 114 -6.73 8.00 -8.16
CA PRO A 114 -6.82 6.64 -8.70
C PRO A 114 -5.87 6.40 -9.87
N GLN A 115 -5.64 7.43 -10.70
CA GLN A 115 -4.68 7.36 -11.80
C GLN A 115 -3.23 7.21 -11.30
N ALA A 116 -2.84 7.96 -10.26
CA ALA A 116 -1.51 7.85 -9.66
C ALA A 116 -1.28 6.45 -9.07
N ILE A 117 -2.30 5.89 -8.41
CA ILE A 117 -2.26 4.51 -7.90
C ILE A 117 -2.12 3.50 -9.03
N HIS A 118 -2.91 3.64 -10.10
CA HIS A 118 -2.83 2.77 -11.28
C HIS A 118 -1.45 2.83 -11.97
N ASP A 119 -0.88 4.04 -12.09
CA ASP A 119 0.46 4.24 -12.61
C ASP A 119 1.55 3.61 -11.72
N MET A 120 1.40 3.67 -10.39
CA MET A 120 2.29 2.99 -9.45
C MET A 120 2.21 1.45 -9.59
N GLN A 121 0.99 0.89 -9.66
CA GLN A 121 0.78 -0.54 -9.90
C GLN A 121 1.47 -1.00 -11.19
N ARG A 122 1.35 -0.20 -12.26
CA ARG A 122 2.04 -0.46 -13.54
C ARG A 122 3.55 -0.46 -13.38
N ARG A 123 4.12 0.57 -12.75
CA ARG A 123 5.58 0.70 -12.56
C ARG A 123 6.13 -0.47 -11.76
N LEU A 124 5.48 -0.82 -10.64
CA LEU A 124 5.87 -1.94 -9.80
C LEU A 124 5.85 -3.27 -10.59
N MET A 125 4.78 -3.55 -11.33
CA MET A 125 4.67 -4.77 -12.14
C MET A 125 5.75 -4.84 -13.24
N VAL A 126 6.01 -3.73 -13.93
CA VAL A 126 7.05 -3.67 -14.96
C VAL A 126 8.42 -3.92 -14.34
N GLU A 127 8.74 -3.31 -13.20
CA GLU A 127 10.00 -3.50 -12.50
C GLU A 127 10.18 -4.96 -12.05
N GLU A 128 9.18 -5.54 -11.38
CA GLU A 128 9.27 -6.90 -10.85
C GLU A 128 9.40 -7.95 -11.95
N VAL A 129 8.60 -7.86 -13.01
CA VAL A 129 8.69 -8.79 -14.14
C VAL A 129 10.01 -8.59 -14.88
N SER A 130 10.47 -7.36 -15.06
CA SER A 130 11.77 -7.10 -15.70
C SER A 130 12.92 -7.67 -14.90
N ASN A 131 12.91 -7.53 -13.57
CA ASN A 131 13.90 -8.09 -12.67
C ASN A 131 13.87 -9.62 -12.67
N LEU A 132 12.69 -10.24 -12.76
CA LEU A 132 12.56 -11.69 -12.85
C LEU A 132 13.11 -12.22 -14.18
N LEU A 133 12.71 -11.61 -15.30
CA LEU A 133 13.10 -12.03 -16.65
C LEU A 133 14.58 -11.75 -16.94
N GLY A 134 15.12 -10.65 -16.44
CA GLY A 134 16.53 -10.28 -16.61
C GLY A 134 17.53 -11.28 -16.03
N ARG A 135 17.07 -12.23 -15.20
CA ARG A 135 17.90 -13.35 -14.71
C ARG A 135 18.21 -14.37 -15.81
N GLN A 136 17.40 -14.46 -16.86
CA GLN A 136 17.49 -15.49 -17.90
C GLN A 136 17.52 -14.95 -19.32
N PHE A 137 16.95 -13.77 -19.56
CA PHE A 137 16.78 -13.20 -20.91
C PHE A 137 17.58 -11.90 -21.09
N GLY A 138 17.83 -11.55 -22.36
CA GLY A 138 18.50 -10.30 -22.72
C GLY A 138 17.59 -9.07 -22.58
N ALA A 139 18.20 -7.88 -22.55
CA ALA A 139 17.46 -6.63 -22.36
C ALA A 139 16.38 -6.36 -23.42
N GLU A 140 16.59 -6.82 -24.66
CA GLU A 140 15.61 -6.68 -25.75
C GLU A 140 14.33 -7.47 -25.47
N ASP A 141 14.46 -8.75 -25.10
CA ASP A 141 13.32 -9.61 -24.76
C ASP A 141 12.57 -9.09 -23.53
N VAL A 142 13.31 -8.65 -22.51
CA VAL A 142 12.73 -8.04 -21.29
C VAL A 142 11.94 -6.78 -21.64
N SER A 143 12.48 -5.92 -22.51
CA SER A 143 11.80 -4.71 -22.97
C SER A 143 10.51 -5.01 -23.74
N GLN A 144 10.47 -6.09 -24.54
CA GLN A 144 9.25 -6.49 -25.24
C GLN A 144 8.14 -6.88 -24.26
N VAL A 145 8.47 -7.62 -23.20
CA VAL A 145 7.49 -7.99 -22.16
C VAL A 145 7.03 -6.76 -21.37
N ALA A 146 7.95 -5.86 -20.99
CA ALA A 146 7.60 -4.60 -20.34
C ALA A 146 6.62 -3.75 -21.19
N ALA A 147 6.82 -3.71 -22.51
CA ALA A 147 5.91 -3.03 -23.43
C ALA A 147 4.51 -3.68 -23.46
N LEU A 148 4.42 -5.01 -23.39
CA LEU A 148 3.14 -5.72 -23.29
C LEU A 148 2.41 -5.40 -21.98
N ILE A 149 3.12 -5.38 -20.85
CA ILE A 149 2.55 -4.98 -19.55
C ILE A 149 1.98 -3.56 -19.64
N ASN A 150 2.74 -2.61 -20.19
CA ASN A 150 2.28 -1.23 -20.37
C ASN A 150 0.99 -1.16 -21.21
N LYS A 151 0.88 -1.96 -22.27
CA LYS A 151 -0.34 -2.06 -23.09
C LYS A 151 -1.52 -2.60 -22.28
N LEU A 152 -1.33 -3.68 -21.52
CA LEU A 152 -2.39 -4.26 -20.68
C LEU A 152 -2.91 -3.28 -19.64
N PHE A 153 -2.02 -2.53 -18.98
CA PHE A 153 -2.41 -1.48 -18.03
C PHE A 153 -3.18 -0.35 -18.72
N ALA A 154 -2.75 0.10 -19.91
CA ALA A 154 -3.47 1.12 -20.66
C ALA A 154 -4.89 0.68 -21.03
N GLU A 155 -5.07 -0.56 -21.50
CA GLU A 155 -6.38 -1.13 -21.82
C GLU A 155 -7.24 -1.30 -20.56
N ASP A 156 -6.66 -1.75 -19.45
CA ASP A 156 -7.35 -1.85 -18.16
C ASP A 156 -7.88 -0.51 -17.67
N TRP A 157 -7.06 0.54 -17.77
CA TRP A 157 -7.45 1.89 -17.38
C TRP A 157 -8.65 2.40 -18.19
N GLN A 158 -8.64 2.17 -19.50
CA GLN A 158 -9.77 2.53 -20.37
C GLN A 158 -11.06 1.80 -19.96
N ARG A 159 -10.96 0.51 -19.61
CA ARG A 159 -12.11 -0.27 -19.12
C ARG A 159 -12.66 0.28 -17.81
N LYS A 160 -11.79 0.58 -16.84
CA LYS A 160 -12.20 1.15 -15.54
C LYS A 160 -12.86 2.52 -15.70
N GLN A 161 -12.36 3.36 -16.59
CA GLN A 161 -13.02 4.64 -16.92
C GLN A 161 -14.41 4.43 -17.51
N ALA A 162 -14.54 3.53 -18.48
CA ALA A 162 -15.83 3.22 -19.10
C ALA A 162 -16.85 2.65 -18.10
N ALA A 163 -16.39 1.89 -17.10
CA ALA A 163 -17.22 1.31 -16.04
C ALA A 163 -17.52 2.28 -14.88
N GLY A 164 -16.87 3.45 -14.82
CA GLY A 164 -16.98 4.37 -13.69
C GLY A 164 -16.23 3.91 -12.42
N GLU A 165 -15.34 2.92 -12.54
CA GLU A 165 -14.57 2.31 -11.44
C GLU A 165 -13.26 3.07 -11.18
N THR A 166 -13.34 4.40 -11.11
CA THR A 166 -12.19 5.29 -10.87
C THR A 166 -12.25 5.91 -9.46
N GLY A 167 -12.86 5.21 -8.50
CA GLY A 167 -12.88 5.66 -7.10
C GLY A 167 -11.62 5.25 -6.34
N LEU A 168 -11.16 6.07 -5.38
CA LEU A 168 -10.01 5.73 -4.52
C LEU A 168 -10.22 4.40 -3.76
N ALA A 169 -11.43 4.13 -3.29
CA ALA A 169 -11.75 2.89 -2.57
C ALA A 169 -11.59 1.62 -3.42
N SER A 170 -11.71 1.73 -4.75
CA SER A 170 -11.43 0.62 -5.66
C SER A 170 -9.92 0.49 -5.92
N ALA A 171 -9.20 1.61 -5.97
CA ALA A 171 -7.78 1.64 -6.23
C ALA A 171 -6.93 1.15 -5.03
N THR A 172 -7.44 1.30 -3.80
CA THR A 172 -6.76 0.89 -2.55
C THR A 172 -7.01 -0.58 -2.17
N GLN A 173 -7.76 -1.34 -2.99
CA GLN A 173 -7.99 -2.76 -2.72
C GLN A 173 -6.68 -3.55 -2.72
N PRO A 174 -6.55 -4.55 -1.84
CA PRO A 174 -5.33 -5.33 -1.72
C PRO A 174 -5.14 -6.25 -2.92
N HIS A 175 -3.89 -6.31 -3.37
CA HIS A 175 -3.41 -7.26 -4.36
C HIS A 175 -2.65 -8.35 -3.63
N THR A 176 -3.10 -9.59 -3.75
CA THR A 176 -2.42 -10.73 -3.13
C THR A 176 -1.16 -11.06 -3.91
N ARG A 177 -0.02 -11.10 -3.22
CA ARG A 177 1.22 -11.63 -3.77
C ARG A 177 1.42 -13.04 -3.21
N PRO A 178 1.29 -14.12 -4.00
CA PRO A 178 1.74 -15.42 -3.52
C PRO A 178 3.25 -15.34 -3.29
N LYS A 179 3.71 -15.67 -2.06
CA LYS A 179 5.13 -15.73 -1.72
C LYS A 179 5.81 -16.69 -2.70
N GLN A 180 6.91 -16.26 -3.33
CA GLN A 180 7.78 -17.20 -4.03
C GLN A 180 8.37 -18.15 -2.98
N LEU A 181 8.05 -19.43 -3.09
CA LEU A 181 8.70 -20.50 -2.34
C LEU A 181 10.21 -20.41 -2.62
N HIS A 182 10.95 -20.02 -1.59
CA HIS A 182 12.41 -20.20 -1.54
C HIS A 182 12.74 -21.65 -1.17
#